data_AF-B0P7Z0-F1
#
_entry.id   AF-B0P7Z0-F1
#
_cell.length_a   1.000
_cell.length_b   1.000
_cell.length_c   1.000
_cell.angle_alpha   90.00
_cell.angle_beta   90.00
_cell.angle_gamma   90.00
#
_symmetry.space_group_name_H-M   'P 1'
#
loop_
_entity.id
_entity.type
_entity.pdbx_description
1 polymer ?
#
loop_
_entity_poly.entity_id
_entity_poly.type
_entity_poly.pdbx_seq_one_letter_code
_entity_poly.pdbx_strand_id
1 'polypeptide(L)' 'MLVLGRNVGEYVVINENIFVRVVKQNGDLKLAIDAPKDIKIERGEIFEKRSGRPASMAR' A
#
# COMPACT_ATOMS: atom_id res chain seq x y z
N MET A 1 4.32 -13.15 -4.61
CA MET A 1 3.76 -11.81 -4.91
C MET A 1 2.38 -12.02 -5.48
N LEU A 2 1.36 -11.35 -4.94
CA LEU A 2 0.00 -11.37 -5.49
C LEU A 2 -0.22 -10.04 -6.23
N VAL A 3 -0.75 -10.10 -7.46
CA VAL A 3 -0.97 -8.92 -8.31
C VAL A 3 -2.45 -8.84 -8.65
N LEU A 4 -3.08 -7.71 -8.35
CA LEU A 4 -4.49 -7.46 -8.57
C LEU A 4 -4.66 -6.09 -9.23
N GLY A 5 -5.39 -6.02 -10.34
CA GLY A 5 -5.80 -4.74 -10.93
C GLY A 5 -7.06 -4.22 -10.24
N ARG A 6 -7.09 -2.95 -9.82
CA ARG A 6 -8.22 -2.27 -9.16
C ARG A 6 -8.55 -0.95 -9.87
N ASN A 7 -9.85 -0.67 -10.05
CA ASN A 7 -10.35 0.61 -10.55
C ASN A 7 -10.42 1.67 -9.43
N VAL A 8 -10.56 2.94 -9.80
CA VAL A 8 -10.80 4.03 -8.83
C VAL A 8 -12.07 3.74 -8.02
N GLY A 9 -11.96 3.76 -6.70
CA GLY A 9 -13.05 3.43 -5.78
C GLY A 9 -13.05 1.97 -5.30
N GLU A 10 -12.38 1.07 -6.02
CA GLU A 10 -12.21 -0.32 -5.58
C GLU A 10 -11.10 -0.45 -4.53
N TYR A 11 -11.17 -1.50 -3.73
CA TYR A 11 -10.24 -1.76 -2.63
C TYR A 11 -9.89 -3.23 -2.48
N VAL A 12 -8.83 -3.48 -1.71
CA VAL A 12 -8.37 -4.80 -1.25
C VAL A 12 -8.45 -4.80 0.28
N VAL A 13 -8.88 -5.92 0.85
CA VAL A 13 -8.89 -6.15 2.30
C VAL A 13 -7.76 -7.11 2.65
N ILE A 14 -6.94 -6.74 3.64
CA ILE A 14 -5.86 -7.57 4.18
C ILE A 14 -6.19 -7.82 5.65
N ASN A 15 -6.13 -9.08 6.08
CA ASN A 15 -6.34 -9.47 7.48
C ASN A 15 -7.65 -8.92 8.09
N GLU A 16 -8.70 -8.78 7.27
CA GLU A 16 -10.05 -8.35 7.66
C GLU A 16 -10.18 -6.91 8.22
N ASN A 17 -9.08 -6.21 8.49
CA ASN A 17 -9.08 -4.89 9.12
C ASN A 17 -8.15 -3.85 8.48
N ILE A 18 -7.43 -4.21 7.42
CA ILE A 18 -6.62 -3.27 6.63
C ILE A 18 -7.26 -3.11 5.26
N PHE A 19 -7.59 -1.88 4.88
CA PHE A 19 -8.24 -1.56 3.61
C PHE A 19 -7.30 -0.71 2.75
N VAL A 20 -7.01 -1.18 1.55
CA VAL A 20 -6.18 -0.47 0.57
C VAL A 20 -7.05 -0.11 -0.63
N ARG A 21 -7.36 1.18 -0.80
CA ARG A 21 -8.26 1.68 -1.84
C ARG A 21 -7.52 2.51 -2.87
N VAL A 22 -7.87 2.34 -4.15
CA VAL A 22 -7.39 3.22 -5.23
C VAL A 22 -8.26 4.47 -5.24
N VAL A 23 -7.62 5.63 -5.08
CA VAL A 23 -8.30 6.94 -5.11
C VAL A 23 -7.66 7.83 -6.16
N LYS A 24 -8.43 8.76 -6.72
CA LYS A 24 -7.91 9.81 -7.60
C LYS A 24 -7.91 11.13 -6.86
N GLN A 25 -6.77 11.81 -6.79
CA GLN A 25 -6.64 13.10 -6.12
C GLN A 25 -5.68 13.99 -6.92
N ASN A 26 -6.15 15.19 -7.29
CA ASN A 26 -5.40 16.15 -8.12
C ASN A 26 -4.94 15.58 -9.47
N GLY A 27 -5.74 14.68 -10.07
CA GLY A 27 -5.39 14.01 -11.32
C GLY A 27 -4.57 12.73 -11.14
N ASP A 28 -3.85 12.60 -10.02
CA ASP A 28 -3.01 11.43 -9.72
C ASP A 28 -3.81 10.28 -9.12
N LEU A 29 -3.41 9.06 -9.47
CA LEU A 29 -3.82 7.85 -8.77
C LEU A 29 -3.00 7.67 -7.50
N LYS A 30 -3.68 7.46 -6.39
CA LYS A 30 -3.08 7.27 -5.07
C LYS A 30 -3.68 6.05 -4.38
N LEU A 31 -2.97 5.55 -3.37
CA LEU A 31 -3.46 4.53 -2.46
C LEU A 31 -3.90 5.20 -1.16
N ALA A 32 -5.16 5.00 -0.78
CA ALA A 32 -5.65 5.31 0.55
C ALA A 32 -5.58 4.03 1.38
N ILE A 33 -4.87 4.07 2.50
CA ILE A 33 -4.70 2.93 3.40
C ILE A 33 -5.39 3.28 4.72
N ASP A 34 -6.35 2.45 5.11
CA ASP A 34 -7.00 2.50 6.42
C ASP A 34 -6.62 1.24 7.20
N ALA A 35 -6.12 1.42 8.42
CA ALA A 35 -5.63 0.35 9.26
C ALA A 35 -5.69 0.75 10.75
N PRO A 36 -5.78 -0.23 11.66
CA PRO A 36 -5.60 -0.03 13.09
C PRO A 36 -4.32 0.72 13.47
N LYS A 37 -4.36 1.50 14.55
CA LYS A 37 -3.26 2.39 14.98
C LYS A 37 -2.01 1.65 15.45
N ASP A 38 -2.16 0.41 15.89
CA ASP A 38 -1.09 -0.48 16.31
C ASP A 38 -0.26 -1.01 15.12
N ILE A 39 -0.80 -0.93 13.91
CA ILE A 39 -0.12 -1.36 12.69
C ILE A 39 0.68 -0.19 12.13
N LYS A 40 2.01 -0.35 12.13
CA LYS A 40 2.91 0.65 11.55
C LYS A 40 2.82 0.65 10.03
N ILE A 41 2.46 1.80 9.46
CA ILE A 41 2.52 2.07 8.01
C ILE A 41 3.62 3.09 7.75
N GLU A 42 4.54 2.79 6.83
CA GLU A 42 5.58 3.73 6.40
C GLU A 42 5.77 3.68 4.89
N ARG A 43 6.26 4.79 4.31
CA ARG A 43 6.52 4.86 2.87
C ARG A 43 7.74 4.02 2.48
N GLY A 44 7.70 3.43 1.28
CA GLY A 44 8.74 2.49 0.83
C GLY A 44 10.14 3.08 0.89
N GLU A 45 10.32 4.34 0.45
CA GLU A 45 11.61 5.02 0.47
C GLU A 45 12.16 5.28 1.88
N ILE A 46 11.29 5.35 2.89
CA ILE A 46 11.71 5.44 4.30
C ILE A 46 12.10 4.06 4.80
N PHE A 47 11.29 3.04 4.51
CA PHE A 47 11.58 1.66 4.89
C PHE A 47 12.92 1.18 4.32
N GLU A 48 13.18 1.44 3.03
CA GLU A 48 14.40 1.02 2.34
C GLU A 48 15.66 1.64 2.94
N LYS A 49 15.60 2.91 3.36
CA LYS A 49 16.73 3.57 4.05
C LYS A 49 17.08 2.90 5.37
N ARG A 50 16.09 2.31 6.06
CA ARG A 50 16.25 1.69 7.38
C ARG A 50 16.61 0.21 7.31
N SER A 51 16.05 -0.53 6.36
CA SER A 51 16.09 -2.00 6.35
C SER A 51 16.66 -2.59 5.06
N GLY A 52 17.05 -1.74 4.09
CA GLY A 52 17.38 -2.17 2.74
C GLY A 52 16.15 -2.49 1.90
N ARG A 53 16.36 -2.65 0.59
CA ARG A 53 15.29 -3.06 -0.34
C ARG A 53 14.99 -4.56 -0.17
N PRO A 54 13.72 -4.97 0.00
CA PRO A 54 13.36 -6.38 0.10
C PRO A 54 13.79 -7.18 -1.13
N ALA A 55 14.28 -8.42 -0.95
CA ALA A 55 14.71 -9.29 -2.05
C ALA A 55 13.60 -9.55 -3.08
N SER A 56 12.33 -9.58 -2.66
CA SER A 56 11.19 -9.72 -3.57
C SER A 56 10.98 -8.52 -4.51
N MET A 57 11.60 -7.38 -4.20
CA MET A 57 11.57 -6.13 -4.97
C MET A 57 12.89 -5.89 -5.72
N ALA A 58 13.90 -6.74 -5.53
CA ALA A 58 15.15 -6.71 -6.29
C ALA A 58 14.94 -7.47 -7.60
N ARG A 59 14.38 -6.79 -8.60
CA ARG A 59 14.41 -7.21 -10.00
C ARG A 59 14.70 -5.99 -10.86
#